data_AF-A0A1S1LLY3-F1
#
_entry.id   AF-A0A1S1LLY3-F1
#
_cell.length_a   1.000
_cell.length_b   1.000
_cell.length_c   1.000
_cell.angle_alpha   90.00
_cell.angle_beta   90.00
_cell.angle_gamma   90.00
#
_symmetry.space_group_name_H-M   'P 1'
#
loop_
_entity.id
_entity.type
_entity.pdbx_description
1 polymer ?
#
loop_
_entity_poly.entity_id
_entity_poly.type
_entity_poly.pdbx_seq_one_letter_code
_entity_poly.pdbx_strand_id
1 'polypeptide(L)'
;MANEIVGFVGVYNGDGGVRGNLAWALGKLQGTASCALCDITHRGVRANPQWKDLACTLGVPIELVHRNERSAQIAQLTGDRTPAVVAQTAEGYQVVMGPEDFTGASGDAVAFIDALRQACADKDLVWPGVDVPEFGQSQR
;
A
#
# COMPACT_ATOMS: atom_id res chain seq x y z
N MET A 1 19.39 -1.04 -13.32
CA MET A 1 19.69 -1.92 -12.17
C MET A 1 19.56 -1.17 -10.85
N ALA A 2 19.90 0.11 -10.78
CA ALA A 2 19.84 0.89 -9.54
C ALA A 2 18.39 1.31 -9.15
N ASN A 3 17.52 1.50 -10.16
CA ASN A 3 16.10 1.84 -10.03
C ASN A 3 15.14 0.63 -9.99
N GLU A 4 15.68 -0.60 -9.91
CA GLU A 4 14.85 -1.80 -9.85
C GLU A 4 14.27 -1.97 -8.44
N ILE A 5 12.95 -2.18 -8.37
CA ILE A 5 12.23 -2.36 -7.12
C ILE A 5 12.44 -3.80 -6.63
N VAL A 6 12.91 -3.93 -5.41
CA VAL A 6 13.09 -5.21 -4.71
C VAL A 6 12.03 -5.47 -3.64
N GLY A 7 11.20 -4.46 -3.32
CA GLY A 7 10.12 -4.58 -2.36
C GLY A 7 9.36 -3.27 -2.16
N PHE A 8 8.25 -3.35 -1.45
CA PHE A 8 7.43 -2.20 -1.06
C PHE A 8 7.20 -2.14 0.44
N VAL A 9 7.02 -0.93 0.95
CA VAL A 9 6.51 -0.66 2.29
C VAL A 9 5.26 0.19 2.17
N GLY A 10 4.11 -0.37 2.51
CA GLY A 10 2.84 0.35 2.65
C GLY A 10 2.67 0.86 4.07
N VAL A 11 2.51 2.17 4.23
CA VAL A 11 2.31 2.84 5.52
C VAL A 11 0.85 3.23 5.66
N TYR A 12 0.16 2.64 6.64
CA TYR A 12 -1.21 3.02 6.97
C TYR A 12 -1.30 4.43 7.56
N ASN A 13 -2.48 5.05 7.46
CA ASN A 13 -2.78 6.30 8.16
C ASN A 13 -3.36 6.04 9.56
N GLY A 14 -2.58 5.40 10.43
CA GLY A 14 -2.96 5.08 11.80
C GLY A 14 -1.80 4.47 12.58
N ASP A 15 -1.91 4.43 13.90
CA ASP A 15 -0.92 3.82 14.81
C ASP A 15 -1.34 2.38 15.19
N GLY A 16 -0.36 1.47 15.25
CA GLY A 16 -0.49 0.09 15.70
C GLY A 16 -0.27 -0.04 17.22
N GLY A 17 -0.71 -1.15 17.82
CA GLY A 17 -0.55 -1.38 19.26
C GLY A 17 -1.08 -2.71 19.77
N VAL A 18 -0.51 -3.18 20.90
CA VAL A 18 -0.74 -4.48 21.53
C VAL A 18 -2.12 -4.58 22.22
N ARG A 19 -3.17 -4.51 21.42
CA ARG A 19 -4.43 -5.25 21.61
C ARG A 19 -4.72 -5.97 20.30
N GLY A 20 -3.87 -6.96 20.03
CA GLY A 20 -3.98 -7.83 18.86
C GLY A 20 -5.42 -8.32 18.70
N ASN A 21 -5.98 -8.14 17.51
CA ASN A 21 -7.37 -8.34 17.07
C ASN A 21 -8.44 -7.28 17.38
N LEU A 22 -8.21 -6.19 18.14
CA LEU A 22 -9.31 -5.26 18.50
C LEU A 22 -9.10 -3.76 18.23
N ALA A 23 -7.97 -3.34 17.64
CA ALA A 23 -7.76 -1.90 17.38
C ALA A 23 -8.60 -1.34 16.22
N TRP A 24 -9.04 -2.17 15.26
CA TRP A 24 -9.99 -1.71 14.22
C TRP A 24 -11.41 -1.50 14.76
N ALA A 25 -11.80 -2.23 15.81
CA ALA A 25 -13.16 -2.20 16.35
C ALA A 25 -13.52 -0.86 17.05
N LEU A 26 -12.54 -0.01 17.36
CA LEU A 26 -12.77 1.27 18.07
C LEU A 26 -12.48 2.53 17.24
N GLY A 27 -11.91 2.40 16.04
CA GLY A 27 -11.63 3.56 15.17
C GLY A 27 -12.89 4.13 14.48
N LYS A 28 -13.88 3.29 14.19
CA LYS A 28 -15.13 3.73 13.54
C LYS A 28 -16.06 4.55 14.44
N LEU A 29 -15.76 4.64 15.74
CA LEU A 29 -16.51 5.41 16.74
C LEU A 29 -15.78 6.67 17.26
N GLN A 30 -14.53 6.90 16.87
CA GLN A 30 -13.74 8.05 17.38
C GLN A 30 -13.01 8.85 16.30
N GLY A 31 -13.61 8.99 15.12
CA GLY A 31 -13.29 10.12 14.21
C GLY A 31 -11.82 10.25 13.79
N THR A 32 -11.06 9.16 13.76
CA THR A 32 -9.71 9.14 13.18
C THR A 32 -9.82 8.93 11.67
N ALA A 33 -9.02 9.70 10.93
CA ALA A 33 -9.13 9.92 9.49
C ALA A 33 -9.28 8.62 8.66
N SER A 34 -10.10 8.68 7.61
CA SER A 34 -10.23 7.62 6.61
C SER A 34 -8.85 7.20 6.07
N CYS A 35 -8.53 5.92 6.16
CA CYS A 35 -7.28 5.33 5.68
C CYS A 35 -7.57 4.47 4.45
N ALA A 36 -7.31 5.01 3.26
CA ALA A 36 -7.62 4.32 2.00
C ALA A 36 -6.86 2.99 1.84
N LEU A 37 -5.60 2.92 2.26
CA LEU A 37 -4.82 1.67 2.26
C LEU A 37 -5.43 0.62 3.21
N CYS A 38 -6.02 1.05 4.33
CA CYS A 38 -6.71 0.16 5.25
C CYS A 38 -7.98 -0.44 4.59
N ASP A 39 -8.73 0.38 3.84
CA ASP A 39 -9.92 -0.07 3.10
C ASP A 39 -9.54 -1.06 1.97
N ILE A 40 -8.36 -0.90 1.37
CA ILE A 40 -7.84 -1.82 0.35
C ILE A 40 -7.46 -3.18 0.98
N THR A 41 -6.78 -3.17 2.14
CA THR A 41 -6.25 -4.40 2.75
C THR A 41 -7.26 -5.14 3.63
N HIS A 42 -8.33 -4.47 4.09
CA HIS A 42 -9.33 -5.04 4.98
C HIS A 42 -10.77 -4.84 4.48
N ARG A 43 -11.63 -5.84 4.71
CA ARG A 43 -13.09 -5.74 4.62
C ARG A 43 -13.67 -5.85 6.02
N GLY A 44 -13.85 -4.70 6.66
CA GLY A 44 -14.26 -4.66 8.05
C GLY A 44 -13.14 -5.14 8.99
N VAL A 45 -13.42 -6.13 9.84
CA VAL A 45 -12.43 -6.77 10.73
C VAL A 45 -11.60 -7.87 10.05
N ARG A 46 -11.90 -8.23 8.80
CA ARG A 46 -11.25 -9.34 8.09
C ARG A 46 -10.32 -8.81 7.01
N ALA A 47 -9.27 -9.57 6.69
CA ALA A 47 -8.45 -9.30 5.52
C ALA A 47 -9.32 -9.32 4.24
N ASN A 48 -9.06 -8.40 3.31
CA ASN A 48 -9.68 -8.42 2.00
C ASN A 48 -9.14 -9.63 1.21
N PRO A 49 -9.97 -10.58 0.76
CA PRO A 49 -9.49 -11.74 0.01
C PRO A 49 -8.77 -11.33 -1.29
N GLN A 50 -9.25 -10.27 -1.97
CA GLN A 50 -8.61 -9.75 -3.18
C GLN A 50 -7.21 -9.19 -2.90
N TRP A 51 -6.98 -8.63 -1.71
CA TRP A 51 -5.66 -8.16 -1.31
C TRP A 51 -4.66 -9.31 -1.24
N LYS A 52 -5.06 -10.47 -0.73
CA LYS A 52 -4.16 -11.62 -0.60
C LYS A 52 -3.66 -12.10 -1.96
N ASP A 53 -4.58 -12.30 -2.90
CA ASP A 53 -4.24 -12.77 -4.24
C ASP A 53 -3.36 -11.75 -4.97
N LEU A 54 -3.66 -10.47 -4.78
CA LEU A 54 -2.92 -9.36 -5.34
C LEU A 54 -1.53 -9.16 -4.74
N ALA A 55 -1.38 -9.29 -3.42
CA ALA A 55 -0.07 -9.23 -2.79
C ALA A 55 0.86 -10.33 -3.35
N CYS A 56 0.31 -11.49 -3.71
CA CYS A 56 1.06 -12.54 -4.40
C CYS A 56 1.44 -12.17 -5.85
N THR A 57 0.67 -11.32 -6.54
CA THR A 57 0.98 -10.91 -7.92
C THR A 57 2.04 -9.81 -8.02
N LEU A 58 2.42 -9.18 -6.91
CA LEU A 58 3.41 -8.11 -6.90
C LEU A 58 4.80 -8.56 -7.38
N GLY A 59 5.12 -9.86 -7.32
CA GLY A 59 6.43 -10.40 -7.71
C GLY A 59 7.60 -9.96 -6.81
N VAL A 60 7.37 -9.04 -5.88
CA VAL A 60 8.28 -8.55 -4.85
C VAL A 60 7.53 -8.47 -3.52
N PRO A 61 8.21 -8.61 -2.36
CA PRO A 61 7.55 -8.51 -1.06
C PRO A 61 6.93 -7.12 -0.84
N ILE A 62 5.79 -7.10 -0.15
CA ILE A 62 5.20 -5.89 0.42
C ILE A 62 5.07 -6.04 1.93
N GLU A 63 5.66 -5.11 2.66
CA GLU A 63 5.49 -4.96 4.11
C GLU A 63 4.42 -3.90 4.38
N LEU A 64 3.53 -4.15 5.33
CA LEU A 64 2.48 -3.22 5.73
C LEU A 64 2.67 -2.84 7.19
N VAL A 65 2.84 -1.54 7.45
CA VAL A 65 3.15 -1.01 8.79
C VAL A 65 2.24 0.16 9.15
N HIS A 66 2.02 0.35 10.45
CA HIS A 66 1.42 1.56 10.98
C HIS A 66 2.45 2.71 11.10
N ARG A 67 1.97 3.94 11.30
CA ARG A 67 2.81 5.16 11.39
C ARG A 67 3.88 5.09 12.48
N ASN A 68 3.59 4.41 13.59
CA ASN A 68 4.50 4.19 14.72
C ASN A 68 5.36 2.92 14.61
N GLU A 69 5.09 2.06 13.62
CA GLU A 69 5.85 0.81 13.38
C GLU A 69 6.89 0.98 12.26
N ARG A 70 6.78 2.04 11.45
CA ARG A 70 7.73 2.34 10.37
C ARG A 70 9.13 2.63 10.90
N SER A 71 10.15 2.26 10.13
CA SER A 71 11.54 2.61 10.45
C SER A 71 11.77 4.13 10.41
N ALA A 72 12.83 4.60 11.08
CA ALA A 72 13.16 6.03 11.09
C ALA A 72 13.40 6.61 9.68
N GLN A 73 13.92 5.81 8.75
CA GLN A 73 14.13 6.21 7.36
C GLN A 73 12.81 6.38 6.62
N ILE A 74 11.88 5.42 6.77
CA ILE A 74 10.54 5.51 6.17
C ILE A 74 9.74 6.67 6.79
N ALA A 75 9.89 6.91 8.09
CA ALA A 75 9.28 8.05 8.78
C ALA A 75 9.74 9.40 8.21
N GLN A 76 11.04 9.55 7.95
CA GLN A 76 11.59 10.77 7.34
C GLN A 76 11.06 10.99 5.92
N LEU A 77 10.95 9.92 5.12
CA LEU A 77 10.45 10.00 3.75
C LEU A 77 8.96 10.35 3.68
N THR A 78 8.15 9.73 4.55
CA THR A 78 6.68 9.84 4.48
C THR A 78 6.12 10.98 5.35
N GLY A 79 6.84 11.44 6.37
CA GLY A 79 6.39 12.51 7.25
C GLY A 79 4.99 12.25 7.83
N ASP A 80 4.10 13.24 7.70
CA ASP A 80 2.66 13.10 8.02
C ASP A 80 1.79 12.79 6.79
N ARG A 81 2.41 12.55 5.63
CA ARG A 81 1.72 12.24 4.37
C ARG A 81 1.41 10.75 4.30
N THR A 82 0.45 10.30 5.11
CA THR A 82 -0.06 8.92 5.12
C THR A 82 -1.55 8.86 4.79
N PRO A 83 -2.06 7.82 4.10
CA PRO A 83 -1.35 6.59 3.73
C PRO A 83 -0.32 6.82 2.63
N ALA A 84 0.69 5.96 2.57
CA ALA A 84 1.78 6.06 1.59
C ALA A 84 2.28 4.67 1.16
N VAL A 85 2.89 4.61 -0.02
CA VAL A 85 3.66 3.45 -0.49
C VAL A 85 5.07 3.91 -0.82
N VAL A 86 6.06 3.18 -0.29
CA VAL A 86 7.48 3.42 -0.54
C VAL A 86 8.04 2.22 -1.28
N ALA A 87 8.77 2.45 -2.37
CA ALA A 87 9.55 1.44 -3.06
C ALA A 87 10.93 1.33 -2.40
N GLN A 88 11.40 0.09 -2.28
CA GLN A 88 12.77 -0.24 -1.95
C GLN A 88 13.50 -0.64 -3.23
N THR A 89 14.65 -0.02 -3.47
CA THR A 89 15.56 -0.32 -4.58
C THR A 89 16.97 -0.61 -4.05
N ALA A 90 17.90 -0.96 -4.94
CA ALA A 90 19.30 -1.11 -4.58
C ALA A 90 19.95 0.20 -4.08
N GLU A 91 19.44 1.37 -4.47
CA GLU A 91 19.95 2.68 -4.06
C GLU A 91 19.28 3.22 -2.78
N GLY A 92 18.20 2.60 -2.33
CA GLY A 92 17.48 3.00 -1.13
C GLY A 92 15.98 3.07 -1.34
N TYR A 93 15.34 3.92 -0.53
CA TYR A 93 13.89 4.03 -0.48
C TYR A 93 13.38 5.30 -1.16
N GLN A 94 12.28 5.19 -1.90
CA GLN A 94 11.63 6.30 -2.57
C GLN A 94 10.11 6.25 -2.36
N VAL A 95 9.49 7.37 -1.99
CA VAL A 95 8.03 7.47 -1.91
C VAL A 95 7.45 7.36 -3.32
N VAL A 96 6.56 6.40 -3.52
CA VAL A 96 5.90 6.15 -4.80
C VAL A 96 4.47 6.69 -4.80
N MET A 97 3.75 6.50 -3.70
CA MET A 97 2.39 7.01 -3.53
C MET A 97 2.27 7.76 -2.20
N GLY A 98 1.56 8.88 -2.21
CA GLY A 98 1.07 9.63 -1.06
C GLY A 98 -0.47 9.61 -0.97
N PRO A 99 -1.07 10.32 0.01
CA PRO A 99 -2.50 10.29 0.28
C PRO A 99 -3.40 10.59 -0.93
N GLU A 100 -2.96 11.48 -1.81
CA GLU A 100 -3.66 11.91 -3.02
C GLU A 100 -3.79 10.81 -4.07
N ASP A 101 -2.79 9.91 -4.16
CA ASP A 101 -2.72 8.86 -5.18
C ASP A 101 -3.72 7.72 -4.92
N PHE A 102 -4.32 7.68 -3.72
CA PHE A 102 -5.37 6.73 -3.36
C PHE A 102 -6.78 7.19 -3.77
N THR A 103 -6.91 8.41 -4.31
CA THR A 103 -8.19 8.96 -4.76
C THR A 103 -8.77 8.07 -5.86
N GLY A 104 -9.93 7.44 -5.61
CA GLY A 104 -10.59 6.54 -6.56
C GLY A 104 -10.22 5.06 -6.45
N ALA A 105 -9.25 4.70 -5.60
CA ALA A 105 -8.84 3.30 -5.33
C ALA A 105 -9.33 2.77 -3.96
N SER A 106 -10.15 3.54 -3.23
CA SER A 106 -10.61 3.15 -1.89
C SER A 106 -11.41 1.86 -1.94
N GLY A 107 -10.90 0.82 -1.26
CA GLY A 107 -11.55 -0.49 -1.18
C GLY A 107 -11.38 -1.39 -2.41
N ASP A 108 -10.70 -0.92 -3.46
CA ASP A 108 -10.45 -1.69 -4.68
C ASP A 108 -8.96 -1.98 -4.83
N ALA A 109 -8.62 -3.26 -4.62
CA ALA A 109 -7.24 -3.72 -4.70
C ALA A 109 -6.70 -3.65 -6.15
N VAL A 110 -7.54 -3.93 -7.15
CA VAL A 110 -7.10 -3.89 -8.57
C VAL A 110 -6.76 -2.46 -8.96
N ALA A 111 -7.65 -1.51 -8.65
CA ALA A 111 -7.41 -0.09 -8.91
C ALA A 111 -6.16 0.42 -8.17
N PHE A 112 -5.88 -0.08 -6.97
CA PHE A 112 -4.65 0.23 -6.24
C PHE A 112 -3.38 -0.24 -6.98
N ILE A 113 -3.39 -1.44 -7.58
CA ILE A 113 -2.23 -1.93 -8.36
C ILE A 113 -2.00 -1.08 -9.59
N ASP A 114 -3.05 -0.73 -10.32
CA ASP A 114 -2.94 0.11 -11.51
C ASP A 114 -2.35 1.48 -11.16
N ALA A 115 -2.84 2.09 -10.07
CA ALA A 115 -2.29 3.34 -9.56
C ALA A 115 -0.82 3.20 -9.12
N LEU A 116 -0.46 2.11 -8.42
CA LEU A 116 0.91 1.86 -7.99
C LEU A 116 1.84 1.66 -9.20
N ARG A 117 1.41 0.93 -10.23
CA ARG A 117 2.18 0.73 -11.47
C ARG A 117 2.41 2.05 -12.19
N GLN A 118 1.37 2.86 -12.35
CA GLN A 118 1.49 4.17 -12.96
C GLN A 118 2.47 5.05 -12.18
N ALA A 119 2.35 5.08 -10.86
CA ALA A 119 3.21 5.89 -9.99
C ALA A 119 4.68 5.42 -9.99
N CYS A 120 4.96 4.12 -10.19
CA CYS A 120 6.30 3.59 -10.42
C CYS A 120 6.86 4.06 -11.77
N ALA A 121 6.05 3.97 -12.84
CA ALA A 121 6.45 4.39 -14.18
C ALA A 121 6.76 5.89 -14.25
N ASP A 122 5.92 6.72 -13.63
CA ASP A 122 6.11 8.19 -13.58
C ASP A 122 7.40 8.61 -12.84
N LYS A 123 7.98 7.70 -12.05
CA LYS A 123 9.19 7.93 -11.26
C LYS A 123 10.40 7.16 -11.79
N ASP A 124 10.31 6.62 -13.01
CA ASP A 124 11.35 5.82 -13.66
C ASP A 124 11.82 4.63 -12.82
N LEU A 125 10.93 4.07 -11.98
CA LEU A 125 11.21 2.86 -11.20
C LEU A 125 10.86 1.61 -12.00
N VAL A 126 11.81 0.67 -12.07
CA VAL A 126 11.61 -0.60 -12.77
C VAL A 126 11.05 -1.61 -11.79
N TRP A 127 9.80 -2.01 -11.98
CA TRP A 127 9.18 -3.05 -11.17
C TRP A 127 9.23 -4.40 -11.91
N PRO A 128 10.04 -5.38 -11.46
CA PRO A 128 10.19 -6.67 -12.13
C PRO A 128 8.96 -7.61 -11.99
N GLY A 129 7.90 -7.18 -11.31
CA GLY A 129 6.70 -7.97 -11.02
C GLY A 129 5.80 -8.20 -12.23
N VAL A 130 5.30 -9.44 -12.33
CA VAL A 130 4.63 -10.08 -13.48
C VAL A 130 3.50 -9.24 -14.10
N ASP A 131 3.34 -9.35 -15.42
CA ASP A 131 2.11 -8.96 -16.15
C ASP A 131 0.88 -9.27 -15.28
N VAL A 132 0.04 -8.25 -15.04
CA VAL A 132 -1.20 -8.46 -14.28
C VAL A 132 -1.89 -9.67 -14.92
N PRO A 133 -2.34 -10.70 -14.18
CA PRO A 133 -3.41 -11.51 -14.71
C PRO A 133 -4.49 -10.51 -15.12
N GLU A 134 -4.93 -10.52 -16.38
CA GLU A 134 -5.98 -9.62 -16.85
C GLU A 134 -7.22 -9.81 -15.97
N PHE A 135 -7.33 -9.07 -14.87
CA PHE A 135 -8.48 -9.08 -14.00
C PHE A 135 -9.52 -8.20 -14.66
N GLY A 136 -10.32 -8.84 -15.52
CA GLY A 136 -11.55 -8.25 -16.03
C GLY A 136 -11.42 -7.46 -17.32
N GLN A 137 -10.88 -8.06 -18.37
CA GLN A 137 -11.55 -7.88 -19.67
C GLN A 137 -12.83 -8.70 -19.66
N SER A 138 -13.91 -8.12 -19.09
CA SER A 138 -15.25 -8.58 -19.42
C SER A 138 -15.41 -8.42 -20.92
N GLN A 139 -15.49 -9.57 -21.60
CA GLN A 139 -15.82 -9.66 -23.01
C GLN A 139 -16.98 -8.71 -23.33
N ARG A 140 -16.79 -7.86 -24.33
CA ARG A 140 -17.91 -7.22 -25.04
C ARG A 140 -18.62 -8.25 -25.89
#